data_AF-A0A0G0L8G2-F1
#
_entry.id   AF-A0A0G0L8G2-F1
#
_cell.length_a   1.000
_cell.length_b   1.000
_cell.length_c   1.000
_cell.angle_alpha   90.00
_cell.angle_beta   90.00
_cell.angle_gamma   90.00
#
_symmetry.space_group_name_H-M   'P 1'
#
loop_
_entity.id
_entity.type
_entity.pdbx_description
1 polymer ?
#
loop_
_entity_poly.entity_id
_entity_poly.type
_entity_poly.pdbx_seq_one_letter_code
_entity_poly.pdbx_strand_id
1 'polypeptide(L)'
;MMLYYDHLVVFTKVEKHLKKINVNDDEKSEIWKLIDEMVHHRALTTVLNKLPFEEHNEFLDRFHRAPHDIAIIEYVNSKVGSDITKDLQKDFEKLEKEILDLLSNG
;
A
#
# COMPACT_ATOMS: atom_id res chain seq x y z
N MET A 1 -5.91 8.02 7.75
CA MET A 1 -6.47 6.94 8.59
C MET A 1 -5.45 5.83 8.58
N MET A 2 -5.11 5.21 9.72
CA MET A 2 -4.12 4.14 9.70
C MET A 2 -4.77 2.85 9.20
N LEU A 3 -4.18 2.19 8.21
CA LEU A 3 -4.66 0.93 7.62
C LEU A 3 -3.78 -0.23 8.09
N TYR A 4 -4.31 -1.45 8.01
CA TYR A 4 -3.64 -2.65 8.53
C TYR A 4 -2.25 -2.88 7.92
N TYR A 5 -1.99 -2.35 6.72
CA TYR A 5 -0.71 -2.49 6.01
C TYR A 5 0.20 -1.25 6.10
N ASP A 6 -0.21 -0.15 6.72
CA ASP A 6 0.56 1.10 6.69
C ASP A 6 1.98 0.93 7.26
N HIS A 7 2.11 0.08 8.28
CA HIS A 7 3.38 -0.25 8.90
C HIS A 7 4.37 -0.97 7.95
N LEU A 8 3.90 -1.47 6.81
CA LEU A 8 4.71 -2.13 5.78
C LEU A 8 5.28 -1.14 4.76
N VAL A 9 4.77 0.09 4.72
CA VAL A 9 5.15 1.10 3.74
C VAL A 9 6.45 1.77 4.19
N VAL A 10 7.57 1.44 3.54
CA VAL A 10 8.89 2.01 3.84
C VAL A 10 9.42 2.75 2.61
N PHE A 11 8.96 4.00 2.41
CA PHE A 11 9.30 4.84 1.25
C PHE A 11 10.41 5.86 1.55
N THR A 12 11.44 5.42 2.28
CA THR A 12 12.54 6.28 2.73
C THR A 12 13.31 6.91 1.56
N LYS A 13 13.38 6.26 0.40
CA LYS A 13 14.06 6.83 -0.77
C LYS A 13 13.22 7.92 -1.41
N VAL A 14 11.90 7.72 -1.52
CA VAL A 14 10.96 8.71 -2.04
C VAL A 14 10.98 9.95 -1.16
N GLU A 15 10.90 9.79 0.17
CA GLU A 15 10.97 10.91 1.11
C GLU A 15 12.27 11.72 0.94
N LYS A 16 13.42 11.03 0.82
CA LYS A 16 14.71 11.68 0.55
C LYS A 16 14.74 12.41 -0.79
N HIS A 17 14.06 11.88 -1.80
CA HIS A 17 14.00 12.49 -3.13
C HIS A 17 13.10 13.74 -3.11
N LEU A 18 11.90 13.66 -2.53
CA LEU A 18 10.98 14.80 -2.39
C LEU A 18 11.59 15.97 -1.61
N LYS A 19 12.44 15.69 -0.60
CA LYS A 19 13.20 16.72 0.12
C LYS A 19 14.20 17.49 -0.76
N LYS A 20 14.64 16.92 -1.89
CA LYS A 20 15.60 17.54 -2.82
C LYS A 20 14.93 18.29 -3.96
N ILE A 21 13.67 17.98 -4.26
CA ILE A 21 12.91 18.68 -5.30
C ILE A 21 12.54 20.07 -4.77
N ASN A 22 12.77 21.10 -5.58
CA ASN A 22 12.45 22.50 -5.25
C ASN A 22 10.97 22.80 -5.53
N VAL A 23 10.08 22.14 -4.79
CA VAL A 23 8.63 22.39 -4.76
C VAL A 23 8.23 22.89 -3.37
N ASN A 24 7.11 23.61 -3.31
CA ASN A 24 6.58 24.10 -2.04
C ASN A 24 5.96 22.94 -1.23
N ASP A 25 5.63 23.21 0.04
CA ASP A 25 5.16 22.15 0.93
C ASP A 25 3.74 21.67 0.61
N ASP A 26 2.91 22.52 -0.01
CA ASP A 26 1.58 22.13 -0.50
C ASP A 26 1.69 21.13 -1.66
N GLU A 27 2.58 21.40 -2.63
CA GLU A 27 2.89 20.49 -3.73
C GLU A 27 3.43 19.15 -3.23
N LYS A 28 4.33 19.16 -2.24
CA LYS A 28 4.82 17.91 -1.61
C LYS A 28 3.68 17.14 -0.93
N SER A 29 2.77 17.85 -0.26
CA SER A 29 1.59 17.23 0.37
C SER A 29 0.69 16.58 -0.68
N GLU A 30 0.44 17.23 -1.82
CA GLU A 30 -0.35 16.64 -2.92
C GLU A 30 0.35 15.40 -3.51
N ILE A 31 1.67 15.44 -3.70
CA ILE A 31 2.42 14.26 -4.15
C ILE A 31 2.28 13.11 -3.14
N TRP A 32 2.36 13.40 -1.84
CA TRP A 32 2.18 12.39 -0.80
C TRP A 32 0.77 11.78 -0.79
N LYS A 33 -0.27 12.58 -1.03
CA LYS A 33 -1.64 12.07 -1.16
C LYS A 33 -1.77 11.10 -2.34
N LEU A 34 -1.19 11.44 -3.49
CA LEU A 34 -1.17 10.57 -4.67
C LEU A 34 -0.44 9.25 -4.37
N ILE A 35 0.71 9.33 -3.68
CA ILE A 35 1.45 8.14 -3.27
C ILE A 35 0.62 7.26 -2.33
N ASP A 36 -0.08 7.86 -1.36
CA ASP A 36 -0.96 7.13 -0.42
C ASP A 36 -2.11 6.42 -1.15
N GLU A 37 -2.74 7.08 -2.12
CA GLU A 37 -3.75 6.48 -2.99
C GLU A 37 -3.21 5.30 -3.81
N MET A 38 -1.99 5.44 -4.37
CA MET A 38 -1.32 4.36 -5.09
C MET A 38 -1.04 3.16 -4.18
N VAL A 39 -0.54 3.40 -2.96
CA VAL A 39 -0.32 2.36 -1.96
C VAL A 39 -1.62 1.64 -1.64
N HIS A 40 -2.69 2.39 -1.39
CA HIS A 40 -4.00 1.81 -1.07
C HIS A 40 -4.52 0.91 -2.19
N HIS A 41 -4.47 1.39 -3.43
CA HIS A 41 -4.89 0.62 -4.59
C HIS A 41 -4.04 -0.65 -4.78
N ARG A 42 -2.71 -0.54 -4.63
CA ARG A 42 -1.78 -1.69 -4.70
C ARG A 42 -2.06 -2.72 -3.62
N ALA A 43 -2.32 -2.28 -2.39
CA ALA A 43 -2.61 -3.17 -1.28
C ALA A 43 -3.88 -3.99 -1.53
N LEU A 44 -4.98 -3.32 -1.88
CA LEU A 44 -6.25 -3.98 -2.20
C LEU A 44 -6.10 -4.96 -3.37
N THR A 45 -5.46 -4.53 -4.45
CA THR A 45 -5.23 -5.37 -5.63
C THR A 45 -4.39 -6.60 -5.29
N THR A 46 -3.34 -6.44 -4.48
CA THR A 46 -2.47 -7.55 -4.07
C THR A 46 -3.24 -8.60 -3.27
N VAL A 47 -4.08 -8.17 -2.33
CA VAL A 47 -4.91 -9.09 -1.55
C VAL A 47 -5.96 -9.78 -2.42
N LEU A 48 -6.75 -9.03 -3.18
CA LEU A 48 -7.83 -9.57 -4.01
C LEU A 48 -7.32 -10.54 -5.08
N ASN A 49 -6.13 -10.30 -5.64
CA ASN A 49 -5.52 -11.22 -6.62
C ASN A 49 -5.06 -12.56 -6.01
N LYS A 50 -4.82 -12.59 -4.70
CA LYS A 50 -4.38 -13.81 -3.99
C LYS A 50 -5.54 -14.55 -3.35
N LEU A 51 -6.56 -13.80 -2.93
CA LEU A 51 -7.72 -14.31 -2.24
C LEU A 51 -8.64 -15.06 -3.23
N PRO A 52 -9.19 -16.24 -2.86
CA PRO A 52 -10.25 -16.88 -3.64
C PRO A 52 -11.42 -15.93 -3.87
N PHE A 53 -12.02 -15.96 -5.05
CA PHE A 53 -13.08 -15.02 -5.44
C PHE A 53 -14.27 -15.01 -4.48
N GLU A 54 -14.61 -16.18 -3.91
CA GLU A 54 -15.71 -16.35 -2.96
C GLU A 54 -15.49 -15.60 -1.64
N GLU A 55 -14.24 -15.31 -1.31
CA GLU A 55 -13.83 -14.65 -0.06
C GLU A 55 -13.69 -13.13 -0.24
N HIS A 56 -13.79 -12.61 -1.47
CA HIS A 56 -13.60 -11.17 -1.76
C HIS A 56 -14.59 -10.28 -1.00
N ASN A 57 -15.88 -10.65 -0.98
CA ASN A 57 -16.90 -9.84 -0.31
C ASN A 57 -16.70 -9.78 1.22
N GLU A 58 -16.34 -10.90 1.83
CA GLU A 58 -16.07 -10.97 3.27
C GLU A 58 -14.82 -10.16 3.66
N PHE A 59 -13.76 -10.24 2.84
CA PHE A 59 -12.59 -9.37 3.00
C PHE A 59 -12.97 -7.89 2.94
N LEU A 60 -13.75 -7.48 1.94
CA LEU A 60 -14.15 -6.09 1.76
C LEU A 60 -15.04 -5.60 2.91
N ASP A 61 -15.97 -6.42 3.43
CA ASP A 61 -16.80 -6.06 4.60
C ASP A 61 -15.93 -5.84 5.85
N ARG A 62 -14.99 -6.77 6.11
CA ARG A 62 -14.03 -6.65 7.22
C ARG A 62 -13.18 -5.39 7.09
N PHE A 63 -12.64 -5.16 5.90
CA PHE A 63 -11.81 -4.00 5.61
C PHE A 63 -12.59 -2.69 5.78
N HIS A 64 -13.82 -2.58 5.28
CA HIS A 64 -14.64 -1.38 5.46
C HIS A 64 -15.06 -1.15 6.91
N ARG A 65 -15.31 -2.22 7.67
CA ARG A 65 -15.73 -2.11 9.08
C ARG A 65 -14.58 -1.72 10.00
N ALA A 66 -13.39 -2.32 9.82
CA ALA A 66 -12.25 -2.14 10.71
C ALA A 66 -10.93 -2.16 9.92
N PRO A 67 -10.63 -1.13 9.12
CA PRO A 67 -9.51 -1.15 8.17
C PRO A 67 -8.10 -1.20 8.80
N HIS A 68 -8.00 -0.94 10.11
CA HIS A 68 -6.77 -1.00 10.90
C HIS A 68 -6.58 -2.34 11.64
N ASP A 69 -7.56 -3.24 11.57
CA ASP A 69 -7.53 -4.49 12.33
C ASP A 69 -6.48 -5.45 11.77
N ILE A 70 -5.48 -5.78 12.59
CA ILE A 70 -4.42 -6.74 12.23
C ILE A 70 -5.01 -8.12 11.91
N ALA A 71 -6.18 -8.46 12.46
CA ALA A 71 -6.88 -9.71 12.18
C ALA A 71 -7.28 -9.86 10.71
N ILE A 72 -7.32 -8.76 9.93
CA ILE A 72 -7.49 -8.82 8.47
C ILE A 72 -6.36 -9.64 7.83
N ILE A 73 -5.12 -9.43 8.27
CA ILE A 73 -3.96 -10.17 7.75
C ILE A 73 -4.08 -11.66 8.07
N GLU A 74 -4.48 -11.98 9.31
CA GLU A 74 -4.67 -13.36 9.76
C GLU A 74 -5.76 -14.07 8.94
N TYR A 75 -6.89 -13.38 8.71
CA TYR A 75 -7.96 -13.87 7.86
C TYR A 75 -7.46 -14.15 6.44
N VAL A 76 -6.81 -13.18 5.79
CA VAL A 76 -6.30 -13.37 4.42
C VAL A 76 -5.31 -14.54 4.36
N ASN A 77 -4.34 -14.58 5.27
CA ASN A 77 -3.34 -15.66 5.34
C ASN A 77 -3.99 -17.04 5.50
N SER A 78 -5.07 -17.14 6.30
CA SER A 78 -5.81 -18.40 6.49
C SER A 78 -6.48 -18.91 5.21
N LYS A 79 -6.82 -18.02 4.28
CA LYS A 79 -7.50 -18.33 3.01
C LYS A 79 -6.53 -18.60 1.86
N VAL A 80 -5.42 -17.88 1.81
CA VAL A 80 -4.43 -18.00 0.71
C VAL A 80 -3.33 -19.03 0.99
N GLY A 81 -3.17 -19.46 2.25
CA GLY A 81 -2.16 -20.46 2.65
C GLY A 81 -0.71 -19.94 2.59
N SER A 82 -0.52 -18.63 2.42
CA SER A 82 0.77 -17.96 2.36
C SER A 82 0.73 -16.66 3.16
N ASP A 83 1.90 -16.08 3.43
CA ASP A 83 2.03 -14.80 4.15
C ASP A 83 1.86 -13.61 3.20
N ILE A 84 0.67 -13.02 3.20
CA ILE A 84 0.31 -11.87 2.37
C ILE A 84 1.16 -10.63 2.67
N THR A 85 1.66 -10.51 3.91
CA THR A 85 2.52 -9.40 4.33
C THR A 85 3.77 -9.30 3.47
N LYS A 86 4.37 -10.45 3.15
CA LYS A 86 5.57 -10.53 2.28
C LYS A 86 5.26 -10.16 0.84
N ASP A 87 4.07 -10.51 0.36
CA ASP A 87 3.63 -10.15 -0.98
C ASP A 87 3.37 -8.64 -1.08
N LEU A 88 2.71 -8.06 -0.07
CA LEU A 88 2.50 -6.61 0.05
C LEU A 88 3.82 -5.84 0.13
N GLN A 89 4.76 -6.28 0.97
CA GLN A 89 6.09 -5.66 1.07
C GLN A 89 6.81 -5.65 -0.28
N LYS A 90 6.82 -6.78 -1.01
CA LYS A 90 7.43 -6.85 -2.34
C LYS A 90 6.74 -5.94 -3.34
N ASP A 91 5.42 -5.81 -3.29
CA ASP A 91 4.69 -4.91 -4.19
C ASP A 91 4.96 -3.43 -3.84
N PHE A 92 5.02 -3.09 -2.55
CA PHE A 92 5.40 -1.75 -2.10
C PHE A 92 6.85 -1.40 -2.46
N GLU A 93 7.79 -2.34 -2.37
CA GLU A 93 9.17 -2.13 -2.84
C GLU A 93 9.25 -1.86 -4.35
N LYS A 94 8.37 -2.48 -5.14
CA LYS A 94 8.26 -2.18 -6.58
C LYS A 94 7.64 -0.81 -6.79
N LEU A 95 6.57 -0.50 -6.06
CA LEU A 95 5.93 0.81 -6.10
C LEU A 95 6.91 1.93 -5.73
N GLU A 96 7.77 1.75 -4.72
CA GLU A 96 8.81 2.73 -4.35
C GLU A 96 9.72 3.03 -5.56
N LYS A 97 10.13 2.00 -6.31
CA LYS A 97 10.96 2.16 -7.52
C LYS A 97 10.20 2.88 -8.63
N GLU A 98 8.95 2.48 -8.89
CA GLU A 98 8.10 3.11 -9.90
C GLU A 98 7.89 4.61 -9.60
N ILE A 99 7.63 4.97 -8.34
CA ILE A 99 7.49 6.36 -7.91
C ILE A 99 8.81 7.13 -8.11
N LEU A 100 9.95 6.53 -7.73
CA LEU A 100 11.26 7.18 -7.94
C LEU A 100 11.55 7.42 -9.42
N ASP A 101 11.20 6.47 -10.29
CA ASP A 101 11.35 6.62 -11.74
C ASP A 101 10.45 7.73 -12.27
N LEU A 102 9.21 7.84 -11.79
CA LEU A 102 8.29 8.93 -12.16
C LEU A 102 8.82 10.30 -11.71
N LEU A 103 9.33 10.40 -10.49
CA LEU A 103 9.88 11.65 -9.94
C LEU A 103 11.21 12.05 -10.62
N SER A 104 11.99 11.09 -11.11
CA SER A 104 13.29 11.36 -11.73
C SER A 104 13.21 11.65 -13.23
N ASN A 105 12.14 11.22 -13.90
CA ASN A 105 11.89 11.46 -15.32
C ASN A 105 10.91 12.62 -15.59
N GLY A 106 10.45 13.30 -14.53
CA GLY A 106 9.58 14.48 -14.57
C GLY A 106 10.32 15.79 -14.62
#